data_AF-A0A9P8HQF9-F1
#
_entry.id   AF-A0A9P8HQF9-F1
#
_cell.length_a   1.000
_cell.length_b   1.000
_cell.length_c   1.000
_cell.angle_alpha   90.00
_cell.angle_beta   90.00
_cell.angle_gamma   90.00
#
_symmetry.space_group_name_H-M   'P 1'
#
loop_
_entity.id
_entity.type
_entity.pdbx_description
1 polymer ?
#
loop_
_entity_poly.entity_id
_entity_poly.type
_entity_poly.pdbx_seq_one_letter_code
_entity_poly.pdbx_strand_id
1 'polypeptide(L)'
;MRIEYDPKSDTPQYQKMFGDTTEKILETCERFALAAVKSSAFTICLGKQNSILLRRELQEAEGLYVEEYRMRIPLAMYQRQVSCLVARDHGGSIKNVVFFSYHGMYFTHLVKATKEMLFLHDLIWNGVCEWSRVPVARHRHFSNFGKEVHRLGPLDIVINHLVVERQTGTITPHEEAIAMLQSYLEKEGLLDTIRGLDETQSVIQTVHTYMSGKGNQTMSDLGWKETKGKEAAAKRLQTMSDPLYKETKGKEAAAKQSQKTAAKRAETWSRFYNNAEVQAFLKTPRNELDCRERRKQANIQLLGNSTDATEAIVTTRNEAIKRYSVKEGGITLVMPGVKRLNAADKAALIAKAKEQWEAQQQESGEKKLADSFARKKLADSFARKKLADLLTRKRLVDLFIVFSAC
;
A
#
# COMPACT_ATOMS: atom_id res chain seq x y z
N MET A 1 -34.15 -9.84 -20.09
CA MET A 1 -33.59 -10.04 -21.45
C MET A 1 -32.08 -9.86 -21.34
N ARG A 2 -31.28 -10.89 -21.65
CA ARG A 2 -29.82 -10.82 -21.56
C ARG A 2 -29.29 -10.50 -22.96
N ILE A 3 -28.53 -9.41 -23.11
CA ILE A 3 -27.87 -9.08 -24.38
C ILE A 3 -26.78 -10.13 -24.61
N GLU A 4 -26.89 -10.91 -25.68
CA GLU A 4 -25.83 -11.81 -26.11
C GLU A 4 -24.72 -10.99 -26.77
N TYR A 5 -23.47 -11.28 -26.41
CA TYR A 5 -22.29 -10.68 -27.02
C TYR A 5 -21.59 -11.73 -27.87
N ASP A 6 -21.07 -11.31 -29.03
CA ASP A 6 -20.19 -12.15 -29.83
C ASP A 6 -18.85 -12.32 -29.10
N PRO A 7 -18.46 -13.54 -28.70
CA PRO A 7 -17.24 -13.79 -27.94
C PRO A 7 -15.96 -13.44 -28.71
N LYS A 8 -16.00 -13.29 -30.04
CA LYS A 8 -14.82 -12.92 -30.85
C LYS A 8 -14.65 -11.40 -30.99
N SER A 9 -15.73 -10.67 -31.19
CA SER A 9 -15.69 -9.22 -31.45
C SER A 9 -16.01 -8.35 -30.22
N ASP A 10 -16.52 -8.96 -29.15
CA ASP A 10 -17.03 -8.28 -27.95
C ASP A 10 -18.11 -7.24 -28.32
N THR A 11 -18.91 -7.55 -29.35
CA THR A 11 -20.00 -6.70 -29.82
C THR A 11 -21.36 -7.30 -29.45
N PRO A 12 -22.36 -6.46 -29.11
CA PRO A 12 -23.73 -6.92 -28.87
C PRO A 12 -24.34 -7.52 -30.14
N GLN A 13 -25.00 -8.66 -30.02
CA GLN A 13 -25.67 -9.34 -31.13
C GLN A 13 -27.11 -8.81 -31.30
N TYR A 14 -27.25 -7.51 -31.56
CA TYR A 14 -28.56 -6.86 -31.71
C TYR A 14 -29.42 -7.50 -32.80
N GLN A 15 -28.81 -7.99 -33.88
CA GLN A 15 -29.52 -8.69 -34.96
C GLN A 15 -30.28 -9.92 -34.47
N LYS A 16 -29.73 -10.67 -33.51
CA LYS A 16 -30.43 -11.81 -32.91
C LYS A 16 -31.61 -11.38 -32.04
N MET A 17 -31.54 -10.19 -31.45
CA MET A 17 -32.55 -9.69 -30.51
C MET A 17 -33.70 -9.00 -31.23
N PHE A 18 -33.41 -8.18 -32.25
CA PHE A 18 -34.39 -7.32 -32.90
C PHE A 18 -34.65 -7.69 -34.37
N GLY A 19 -33.94 -8.69 -34.90
CA GLY A 19 -34.11 -9.14 -36.28
C GLY A 19 -33.92 -8.00 -37.27
N ASP A 20 -34.79 -7.94 -38.27
CA ASP A 20 -34.73 -6.95 -39.37
C ASP A 20 -34.96 -5.50 -38.91
N THR A 21 -35.41 -5.27 -37.67
CA THR A 21 -35.60 -3.91 -37.13
C THR A 21 -34.35 -3.33 -36.47
N THR A 22 -33.28 -4.11 -36.35
CA THR A 22 -32.05 -3.75 -35.63
C THR A 22 -31.45 -2.45 -36.13
N GLU A 23 -31.26 -2.32 -37.44
CA GLU A 23 -30.61 -1.15 -38.04
C GLU A 23 -31.37 0.14 -37.73
N LYS A 24 -32.70 0.13 -37.90
CA LYS A 24 -33.56 1.28 -37.61
C LYS A 24 -33.57 1.67 -36.13
N ILE A 25 -33.51 0.69 -35.24
CA ILE A 25 -33.41 0.93 -33.78
C ILE A 25 -32.06 1.58 -33.46
N LEU A 26 -30.97 1.04 -33.98
CA LEU A 26 -29.63 1.59 -33.76
C LEU A 26 -29.52 3.01 -34.30
N GLU A 27 -29.97 3.27 -35.52
CA GLU A 27 -29.96 4.61 -36.12
C GLU A 27 -30.75 5.61 -35.26
N THR A 28 -31.90 5.20 -34.71
CA THR A 28 -32.71 6.04 -33.83
C THR A 28 -31.96 6.35 -32.52
N CYS A 29 -31.33 5.34 -31.92
CA CYS A 29 -30.54 5.48 -30.71
C CYS A 29 -29.31 6.39 -30.92
N GLU A 30 -28.58 6.21 -32.04
CA GLU A 30 -27.43 7.03 -32.39
C GLU A 30 -27.84 8.49 -32.59
N ARG A 31 -28.91 8.74 -33.36
CA ARG A 31 -29.42 10.09 -33.61
C ARG A 31 -29.83 10.79 -32.31
N PHE A 32 -30.50 10.06 -31.40
CA PHE A 32 -30.86 10.56 -30.09
C PHE A 32 -29.63 10.90 -29.24
N ALA A 33 -28.65 10.00 -29.16
CA ALA A 33 -27.42 10.22 -28.40
C ALA A 33 -26.66 11.46 -28.90
N LEU A 34 -26.60 11.67 -30.22
CA LEU A 34 -25.95 12.84 -30.80
C LEU A 34 -26.69 14.14 -30.51
N ALA A 35 -28.03 14.13 -30.56
CA ALA A 35 -28.83 15.29 -30.17
C ALA A 35 -28.63 15.64 -28.68
N ALA A 36 -28.58 14.64 -27.80
CA ALA A 36 -28.32 14.83 -26.38
C ALA A 36 -26.92 15.41 -26.11
N VAL A 37 -25.89 14.94 -26.83
CA VAL A 37 -24.53 15.48 -26.67
C VAL A 37 -24.41 16.92 -27.18
N LYS A 38 -25.03 17.24 -28.32
CA LYS A 38 -25.02 18.61 -28.86
C LYS A 38 -25.73 19.63 -27.95
N SER A 39 -26.65 19.18 -27.11
CA SER A 39 -27.43 20.04 -26.20
C SER A 39 -26.83 20.15 -24.79
N SER A 40 -25.77 19.42 -24.48
CA SER A 40 -25.11 19.47 -23.17
C SER A 40 -23.72 20.08 -23.25
N ALA A 41 -23.29 20.80 -22.22
CA ALA A 41 -21.90 21.26 -22.08
C ALA A 41 -20.98 20.17 -21.51
N PHE A 42 -21.54 19.16 -20.83
CA PHE A 42 -20.80 18.07 -20.21
C PHE A 42 -21.47 16.73 -20.49
N THR A 43 -20.67 15.76 -20.92
CA THR A 43 -21.14 14.42 -21.27
C THR A 43 -20.29 13.39 -20.53
N ILE A 44 -20.93 12.39 -19.93
CA ILE A 44 -20.23 11.18 -19.46
C ILE A 44 -20.55 10.07 -20.45
N CYS A 45 -19.60 9.67 -21.29
CA CYS A 45 -19.80 8.63 -22.28
C CYS A 45 -19.43 7.26 -21.71
N LEU A 46 -20.43 6.37 -21.59
CA LEU A 46 -20.22 4.98 -21.19
C LEU A 46 -20.22 4.05 -22.41
N GLY A 47 -19.31 3.08 -22.39
CA GLY A 47 -19.35 1.93 -23.30
C GLY A 47 -18.61 2.17 -24.61
N LYS A 48 -18.09 1.08 -25.17
CA LYS A 48 -17.20 1.11 -26.35
C LYS A 48 -17.91 1.68 -27.59
N GLN A 49 -19.16 1.30 -27.85
CA GLN A 49 -19.93 1.75 -29.01
C GLN A 49 -20.19 3.26 -28.98
N ASN A 50 -20.72 3.78 -27.87
CA ASN A 50 -20.94 5.22 -27.70
C ASN A 50 -19.63 6.01 -27.78
N SER A 51 -18.54 5.46 -27.25
CA SER A 51 -17.23 6.12 -27.31
C SER A 51 -16.70 6.26 -28.73
N ILE A 52 -16.91 5.24 -29.57
CA ILE A 52 -16.53 5.26 -30.99
C ILE A 52 -17.44 6.23 -31.75
N LEU A 53 -18.75 6.13 -31.56
CA LEU A 53 -19.74 7.02 -32.18
C LEU A 53 -19.43 8.48 -31.89
N LEU A 54 -19.32 8.86 -30.60
CA LEU A 54 -19.10 10.25 -30.23
C LEU A 54 -17.76 10.81 -30.70
N ARG A 55 -16.71 9.97 -30.75
CA ARG A 55 -15.42 10.39 -31.31
C ARG A 55 -15.54 10.74 -32.78
N ARG A 56 -16.11 9.84 -33.58
CA ARG A 56 -16.33 10.05 -35.01
C ARG A 56 -17.13 11.33 -35.25
N GLU A 57 -18.28 11.43 -34.61
CA GLU A 57 -19.25 12.50 -34.89
C GLU A 57 -18.78 13.87 -34.40
N LEU A 58 -18.08 13.96 -33.25
CA LEU A 58 -17.51 15.23 -32.80
C LEU A 58 -16.31 15.65 -33.65
N GLN A 59 -15.51 14.71 -34.15
CA GLN A 59 -14.35 14.99 -35.00
C GLN A 59 -14.76 15.40 -36.42
N GLU A 60 -15.85 14.85 -36.94
CA GLU A 60 -16.39 15.15 -38.27
C GLU A 60 -17.34 16.36 -38.25
N ALA A 61 -17.76 16.83 -37.07
CA ALA A 61 -18.63 17.98 -36.94
C ALA A 61 -17.96 19.26 -37.42
N GLU A 62 -18.51 19.86 -38.48
CA GLU A 62 -18.12 21.18 -38.94
C GLU A 62 -18.27 22.22 -37.84
N GLY A 63 -17.32 23.15 -37.76
CA GLY A 63 -17.36 24.22 -36.77
C GLY A 63 -16.78 23.87 -35.40
N LEU A 64 -16.36 22.61 -35.18
CA LEU A 64 -15.80 22.16 -33.91
C LEU A 64 -14.32 21.78 -34.04
N TYR A 65 -13.55 22.15 -33.02
CA TYR A 65 -12.20 21.68 -32.76
C TYR A 65 -12.22 20.75 -31.55
N VAL A 66 -11.78 19.50 -31.73
CA VAL A 66 -11.83 18.47 -30.70
C VAL A 66 -10.42 18.10 -30.24
N GLU A 67 -10.18 18.23 -28.95
CA GLU A 67 -8.93 17.87 -28.30
C GLU A 67 -9.15 16.68 -27.36
N GLU A 68 -8.21 15.74 -27.33
CA GLU A 68 -8.20 14.67 -26.32
C GLU A 68 -7.17 14.96 -25.23
N TYR A 69 -7.65 15.07 -23.99
CA TYR A 69 -6.81 15.25 -22.82
C TYR A 69 -6.66 13.93 -22.08
N ARG A 70 -5.42 13.45 -21.94
CA ARG A 70 -5.10 12.27 -21.13
C ARG A 70 -4.76 12.69 -19.71
N MET A 71 -5.57 12.26 -18.75
CA MET A 71 -5.38 12.56 -17.34
C MET A 71 -4.24 11.69 -16.77
N ARG A 72 -3.34 12.31 -16.00
CA ARG A 72 -2.29 11.61 -15.26
C ARG A 72 -2.79 11.29 -13.85
N ILE A 73 -3.78 10.41 -13.78
CA ILE A 73 -4.25 9.90 -12.49
C ILE A 73 -3.62 8.53 -12.21
N PRO A 74 -3.25 8.21 -10.95
CA PRO A 74 -2.67 6.92 -10.56
C PRO A 74 -3.70 5.78 -10.55
N LEU A 75 -4.75 5.90 -11.37
CA LEU A 75 -5.82 4.95 -11.56
C LEU A 75 -5.85 4.59 -13.05
N ALA A 76 -5.48 3.35 -13.38
CA ALA A 76 -5.67 2.81 -14.71
C ALA A 76 -7.08 2.21 -14.82
N MET A 77 -7.88 2.68 -15.78
CA MET A 77 -9.21 2.12 -16.05
C MET A 77 -9.07 0.99 -17.06
N TYR A 78 -9.23 -0.28 -16.67
CA TYR A 78 -9.09 -1.43 -17.59
C TYR A 78 -7.82 -1.35 -18.46
N GLN A 79 -6.66 -1.04 -17.86
CA GLN A 79 -5.39 -0.86 -18.57
C GLN A 79 -5.36 0.30 -19.58
N ARG A 80 -6.35 1.20 -19.53
CA ARG A 80 -6.40 2.45 -20.30
C ARG A 80 -6.16 3.64 -19.39
N GLN A 81 -5.44 4.60 -19.95
CA GLN A 81 -5.29 5.91 -19.31
C GLN A 81 -6.62 6.65 -19.40
N VAL A 82 -7.02 7.29 -18.31
CA VAL A 82 -8.24 8.11 -18.29
C VAL A 82 -8.07 9.28 -19.24
N SER A 83 -9.06 9.49 -20.11
CA SER A 83 -9.08 10.63 -21.00
C SER A 83 -10.45 11.29 -21.04
N CYS A 84 -10.46 12.54 -21.47
CA CYS A 84 -11.66 13.27 -21.85
C CYS A 84 -11.46 13.94 -23.21
N LEU A 85 -12.57 14.18 -23.92
CA LEU A 85 -12.58 15.04 -25.11
C LEU A 85 -13.09 16.42 -24.72
N VAL A 86 -12.51 17.46 -25.32
CA VAL A 86 -13.01 18.82 -25.24
C VAL A 86 -13.30 19.30 -26.65
N ALA A 87 -14.57 19.55 -26.94
CA ALA A 87 -15.02 20.14 -28.20
C ALA A 87 -15.22 21.65 -28.02
N ARG A 88 -14.57 22.44 -28.87
CA ARG A 88 -14.63 23.91 -28.89
C ARG A 88 -15.16 24.40 -30.22
N ASP A 89 -15.82 25.55 -30.25
CA ASP A 89 -16.06 26.25 -31.52
C ASP A 89 -14.80 26.96 -32.04
N HIS A 90 -14.89 27.54 -33.24
CA HIS A 90 -13.84 28.38 -33.81
C HIS A 90 -13.48 29.61 -32.97
N GLY A 91 -14.37 30.07 -32.09
CA GLY A 91 -14.09 31.13 -31.11
C GLY A 91 -13.35 30.63 -29.87
N GLY A 92 -13.03 29.34 -29.78
CA GLY A 92 -12.37 28.71 -28.63
C GLY A 92 -13.31 28.39 -27.45
N SER A 93 -14.60 28.69 -27.58
CA SER A 93 -15.59 28.44 -26.52
C SER A 93 -15.89 26.95 -26.43
N ILE A 94 -15.84 26.40 -25.22
CA ILE A 94 -16.15 24.99 -24.97
C ILE A 94 -17.64 24.77 -25.25
N LYS A 95 -17.93 23.87 -26.20
CA LYS A 95 -19.28 23.41 -26.50
C LYS A 95 -19.62 22.12 -25.78
N ASN A 96 -18.64 21.23 -25.61
CA ASN A 96 -18.85 19.99 -24.88
C ASN A 96 -17.54 19.47 -24.26
N VAL A 97 -17.64 18.86 -23.08
CA VAL A 97 -16.56 18.06 -22.48
C VAL A 97 -17.07 16.64 -22.25
N VAL A 98 -16.46 15.66 -22.91
CA VAL A 98 -16.82 14.24 -22.81
C VAL A 98 -15.85 13.51 -21.90
N PHE A 99 -16.34 12.95 -20.79
CA PHE A 99 -15.58 12.03 -19.93
C PHE A 99 -15.95 10.58 -20.25
N PHE A 100 -14.97 9.70 -20.41
CA PHE A 100 -15.25 8.28 -20.66
C PHE A 100 -15.38 7.50 -19.35
N SER A 101 -16.48 6.74 -19.21
CA SER A 101 -16.81 5.91 -18.04
C SER A 101 -16.85 4.41 -18.40
N TYR A 102 -16.88 3.54 -17.38
CA TYR A 102 -17.02 2.08 -17.51
C TYR A 102 -17.99 1.50 -16.46
N HIS A 103 -18.45 0.27 -16.70
CA HIS A 103 -19.39 -0.42 -15.80
C HIS A 103 -18.80 -0.60 -14.40
N GLY A 104 -19.49 -0.09 -13.37
CA GLY A 104 -19.05 -0.19 -11.98
C GLY A 104 -18.20 0.97 -11.46
N MET A 105 -18.11 2.08 -12.22
CA MET A 105 -17.51 3.32 -11.73
C MET A 105 -18.49 4.06 -10.81
N TYR A 106 -18.06 4.38 -9.59
CA TYR A 106 -18.86 5.13 -8.61
C TYR A 106 -18.37 6.58 -8.54
N PHE A 107 -19.30 7.53 -8.54
CA PHE A 107 -19.02 8.94 -8.31
C PHE A 107 -19.47 9.32 -6.90
N THR A 108 -18.57 9.90 -6.10
CA THR A 108 -18.92 10.49 -4.81
C THR A 108 -19.32 11.95 -5.02
N HIS A 109 -20.56 12.29 -4.65
CA HIS A 109 -21.02 13.67 -4.71
C HIS A 109 -20.41 14.45 -3.54
N LEU A 110 -19.46 15.35 -3.81
CA LEU A 110 -19.03 16.34 -2.82
C LEU A 110 -19.99 17.54 -2.84
N VAL A 111 -20.27 18.04 -1.64
CA VAL A 111 -21.33 18.98 -1.25
C VAL A 111 -21.38 20.23 -2.14
N LYS A 112 -22.62 20.66 -2.48
CA LYS A 112 -23.07 21.77 -3.37
C LYS A 112 -23.05 21.46 -4.87
N ALA A 113 -24.24 21.13 -5.38
CA ALA A 113 -24.50 20.85 -6.79
C ALA A 113 -24.10 22.04 -7.69
N THR A 114 -23.15 21.81 -8.59
CA THR A 114 -23.04 22.54 -9.85
C THR A 114 -24.30 22.30 -10.64
N LYS A 115 -25.00 23.38 -11.02
CA LYS A 115 -26.19 23.31 -11.87
C LYS A 115 -25.83 22.62 -13.18
N GLU A 116 -26.64 21.62 -13.54
CA GLU A 116 -26.73 20.98 -14.86
C GLU A 116 -25.51 20.13 -15.25
N MET A 117 -25.42 18.93 -14.65
CA MET A 117 -24.52 17.87 -15.10
C MET A 117 -25.35 16.71 -15.67
N LEU A 118 -25.22 16.44 -16.98
CA LEU A 118 -25.90 15.35 -17.66
C LEU A 118 -25.12 14.04 -17.46
N PHE A 119 -25.76 13.05 -16.84
CA PHE A 119 -25.19 11.71 -16.64
C PHE A 119 -25.75 10.72 -17.67
N LEU A 120 -24.87 10.16 -18.50
CA LEU A 120 -25.17 9.02 -19.36
C LEU A 120 -24.42 7.79 -18.79
N HIS A 121 -25.09 7.02 -17.93
CA HIS A 121 -24.59 5.77 -17.33
C HIS A 121 -25.33 4.55 -17.93
N ASP A 122 -25.08 3.34 -17.45
CA ASP A 122 -25.59 2.08 -18.00
C ASP A 122 -27.11 1.90 -17.82
N LEU A 123 -27.86 2.02 -18.91
CA LEU A 123 -29.27 2.39 -18.92
C LEU A 123 -29.99 2.01 -20.25
N ILE A 124 -30.43 0.75 -20.41
CA ILE A 124 -31.74 0.52 -21.12
C ILE A 124 -32.83 1.40 -20.46
N TRP A 125 -32.64 1.74 -19.19
CA TRP A 125 -33.59 2.33 -18.26
C TRP A 125 -33.61 3.86 -18.14
N ASN A 126 -32.63 4.57 -18.70
CA ASN A 126 -32.80 6.00 -19.02
C ASN A 126 -33.47 6.13 -20.38
N GLY A 127 -33.24 5.15 -21.28
CA GLY A 127 -33.75 5.17 -22.66
C GLY A 127 -35.27 5.35 -22.75
N VAL A 128 -35.98 4.90 -21.71
CA VAL A 128 -37.45 4.99 -21.53
C VAL A 128 -37.90 6.22 -20.73
N CYS A 129 -37.09 6.71 -19.79
CA CYS A 129 -37.43 7.84 -18.93
C CYS A 129 -37.50 9.17 -19.70
N GLU A 130 -36.84 9.25 -20.85
CA GLU A 130 -36.82 10.44 -21.70
C GLU A 130 -37.86 10.41 -22.83
N TRP A 131 -38.15 9.26 -23.46
CA TRP A 131 -39.22 9.16 -24.49
C TRP A 131 -40.64 9.53 -23.98
N SER A 132 -40.83 9.58 -22.67
CA SER A 132 -42.10 9.88 -21.98
C SER A 132 -42.18 11.29 -21.36
N ARG A 133 -41.13 12.12 -21.53
CA ARG A 133 -41.00 13.50 -21.00
C ARG A 133 -41.00 13.65 -19.47
N VAL A 134 -39.93 13.16 -18.80
CA VAL A 134 -39.11 13.90 -17.80
C VAL A 134 -39.87 14.70 -16.70
N PRO A 135 -39.67 14.47 -15.37
CA PRO A 135 -38.45 14.96 -14.68
C PRO A 135 -37.90 14.08 -13.53
N VAL A 136 -36.58 14.12 -13.29
CA VAL A 136 -35.98 13.46 -12.11
C VAL A 136 -36.01 14.40 -10.91
N ALA A 137 -37.10 14.31 -10.17
CA ALA A 137 -37.46 15.23 -9.11
C ALA A 137 -36.72 15.02 -7.77
N ARG A 138 -36.11 13.86 -7.49
CA ARG A 138 -35.41 13.56 -6.22
C ARG A 138 -34.56 12.29 -6.31
N HIS A 139 -33.37 12.34 -5.70
CA HIS A 139 -32.25 11.37 -5.77
C HIS A 139 -32.48 9.94 -5.21
N ARG A 140 -33.68 9.62 -4.68
CA ARG A 140 -33.93 8.38 -3.92
C ARG A 140 -34.03 7.12 -4.79
N HIS A 141 -33.43 7.10 -5.98
CA HIS A 141 -33.35 5.92 -6.85
C HIS A 141 -31.91 5.59 -7.30
N PHE A 142 -30.91 6.31 -6.79
CA PHE A 142 -29.59 5.71 -6.56
C PHE A 142 -29.60 4.81 -5.31
N SER A 143 -30.66 4.85 -4.51
CA SER A 143 -30.98 3.82 -3.54
C SER A 143 -31.63 2.62 -4.24
N ASN A 144 -30.78 1.80 -4.87
CA ASN A 144 -30.92 0.35 -4.79
C ASN A 144 -30.75 -0.07 -3.32
N PHE A 145 -31.68 0.33 -2.45
CA PHE A 145 -31.88 -0.21 -1.09
C PHE A 145 -33.25 -0.90 -0.98
N GLY A 146 -34.00 -0.96 -2.08
CA GLY A 146 -35.43 -1.23 -2.05
C GLY A 146 -35.81 -2.70 -1.94
N LYS A 147 -35.32 -3.60 -2.80
CA LYS A 147 -35.89 -4.97 -2.83
C LYS A 147 -34.92 -6.12 -3.07
N GLU A 148 -33.75 -5.93 -3.67
CA GLU A 148 -32.78 -7.02 -3.87
C GLU A 148 -31.32 -6.54 -3.80
N VAL A 149 -31.01 -5.67 -2.83
CA VAL A 149 -29.63 -5.65 -2.34
C VAL A 149 -29.42 -7.00 -1.67
N HIS A 150 -28.28 -7.64 -1.91
CA HIS A 150 -27.64 -8.35 -0.84
C HIS A 150 -27.67 -7.43 0.39
N ARG A 151 -28.65 -7.61 1.30
CA ARG A 151 -28.68 -6.91 2.59
C ARG A 151 -27.24 -6.95 3.06
N LEU A 152 -26.57 -5.79 3.13
CA LEU A 152 -25.22 -5.74 3.67
C LEU A 152 -25.30 -6.55 4.95
N GLY A 153 -24.49 -7.59 5.02
CA GLY A 153 -24.58 -8.49 6.17
C GLY A 153 -24.43 -7.62 7.42
N PRO A 154 -25.00 -8.03 8.56
CA PRO A 154 -24.80 -7.29 9.81
C PRO A 154 -23.31 -6.95 10.05
N LEU A 155 -22.40 -7.82 9.59
CA LEU A 155 -20.97 -7.59 9.62
C LEU A 155 -20.50 -6.43 8.73
N ASP A 156 -21.00 -6.32 7.50
CA ASP A 156 -20.60 -5.26 6.57
C ASP A 156 -21.09 -3.88 7.04
N ILE A 157 -22.32 -3.83 7.57
CA ILE A 157 -22.88 -2.63 8.22
C ILE A 157 -21.95 -2.20 9.37
N VAL A 158 -21.59 -3.16 10.23
CA VAL A 158 -20.73 -2.91 11.38
C VAL A 158 -19.33 -2.43 10.95
N ILE A 159 -18.68 -3.07 9.97
CA ILE A 159 -17.35 -2.69 9.50
C ILE A 159 -17.36 -1.28 8.91
N ASN A 160 -18.34 -0.95 8.08
CA ASN A 160 -18.41 0.36 7.44
C ASN A 160 -18.59 1.48 8.47
N HIS A 161 -19.52 1.31 9.43
CA HIS A 161 -19.73 2.32 10.46
C HIS A 161 -18.53 2.44 11.41
N LEU A 162 -17.83 1.35 11.74
CA LEU A 162 -16.59 1.44 12.52
C LEU A 162 -15.51 2.29 11.85
N VAL A 163 -15.39 2.23 10.52
CA VAL A 163 -14.45 3.07 9.79
C VAL A 163 -14.83 4.54 9.93
N VAL A 164 -16.12 4.86 9.81
CA VAL A 164 -16.63 6.23 9.99
C VAL A 164 -16.38 6.73 11.40
N GLU A 165 -16.69 5.94 12.42
CA GLU A 165 -16.48 6.32 13.83
C GLU A 165 -14.98 6.59 14.11
N ARG A 166 -14.09 5.77 13.58
CA ARG A 166 -12.63 5.96 13.74
C ARG A 166 -12.10 7.19 12.99
N GLN A 167 -12.65 7.49 11.83
CA GLN A 167 -12.21 8.63 11.02
C GLN A 167 -12.70 9.96 11.58
N THR A 168 -13.92 9.97 12.10
CA THR A 168 -14.59 11.20 12.57
C THR A 168 -14.45 11.43 14.07
N GLY A 169 -14.12 10.40 14.84
CA GLY A 169 -14.16 10.43 16.30
C GLY A 169 -15.59 10.53 16.86
N THR A 170 -16.62 10.43 16.02
CA THR A 170 -18.02 10.56 16.40
C THR A 170 -18.69 9.19 16.35
N ILE A 171 -19.40 8.81 17.42
CA ILE A 171 -20.10 7.53 17.52
C ILE A 171 -21.43 7.59 16.77
N THR A 172 -21.82 6.48 16.13
CA THR A 172 -23.12 6.34 15.50
C THR A 172 -24.22 6.40 16.58
N PRO A 173 -25.23 7.26 16.46
CA PRO A 173 -26.31 7.35 17.44
C PRO A 173 -26.94 5.97 17.71
N HIS A 174 -27.24 5.68 18.99
CA HIS A 174 -27.72 4.37 19.40
C HIS A 174 -29.00 3.95 18.67
N GLU A 175 -29.96 4.86 18.54
CA GLU A 175 -31.22 4.59 17.82
C GLU A 175 -30.99 4.21 16.36
N GLU A 176 -30.05 4.90 15.69
CA GLU A 176 -29.67 4.62 14.31
C GLU A 176 -28.97 3.25 14.20
N ALA A 177 -28.03 2.97 15.09
CA ALA A 177 -27.32 1.69 15.15
C ALA A 177 -28.25 0.51 15.42
N ILE A 178 -29.22 0.68 16.34
CA ILE A 178 -30.25 -0.30 16.64
C ILE A 178 -31.15 -0.53 15.42
N ALA A 179 -31.61 0.53 14.77
CA ALA A 179 -32.45 0.41 13.57
C ALA A 179 -31.74 -0.33 12.43
N MET A 180 -30.46 -0.05 12.21
CA MET A 180 -29.66 -0.73 11.18
C MET A 180 -29.44 -2.22 11.47
N LEU A 181 -29.32 -2.59 12.75
CA LEU A 181 -28.96 -3.95 13.17
C LEU A 181 -30.12 -4.72 13.81
N GLN A 182 -31.34 -4.18 13.80
CA GLN A 182 -32.47 -4.67 14.59
C GLN A 182 -32.69 -6.19 14.45
N SER A 183 -32.81 -6.67 13.21
CA SER A 183 -33.03 -8.11 12.95
C SER A 183 -31.89 -9.01 13.46
N TYR A 184 -30.65 -8.51 13.47
CA TYR A 184 -29.50 -9.24 14.02
C TYR A 184 -29.51 -9.21 15.55
N LEU A 185 -29.77 -8.05 16.15
CA LEU A 185 -29.82 -7.86 17.60
C LEU A 185 -30.94 -8.68 18.24
N GLU A 186 -32.12 -8.72 17.61
CA GLU A 186 -33.25 -9.56 18.04
C GLU A 186 -32.88 -11.04 17.98
N LYS A 187 -32.34 -11.48 16.83
CA LYS A 187 -31.93 -12.87 16.62
C LYS A 187 -30.87 -13.34 17.62
N GLU A 188 -29.95 -12.47 18.00
CA GLU A 188 -28.85 -12.78 18.91
C GLU A 188 -29.17 -12.46 20.38
N GLY A 189 -30.37 -11.93 20.69
CA GLY A 189 -30.76 -11.56 22.05
C GLY A 189 -29.91 -10.43 22.65
N LEU A 190 -29.42 -9.50 21.82
CA LEU A 190 -28.51 -8.44 22.24
C LEU A 190 -29.20 -7.11 22.54
N LEU A 191 -30.50 -6.97 22.24
CA LEU A 191 -31.20 -5.69 22.35
C LEU A 191 -31.11 -5.06 23.74
N ASP A 192 -31.30 -5.84 24.81
CA ASP A 192 -31.28 -5.31 26.17
C ASP A 192 -29.86 -4.90 26.60
N THR A 193 -28.85 -5.67 26.20
CA THR A 193 -27.43 -5.32 26.41
C THR A 193 -27.09 -4.02 25.71
N ILE A 194 -27.55 -3.83 24.46
CA ILE A 194 -27.29 -2.62 23.68
C ILE A 194 -28.05 -1.41 24.27
N ARG A 195 -29.29 -1.58 24.73
CA ARG A 195 -30.07 -0.51 25.37
C ARG A 195 -29.52 -0.07 26.72
N GLY A 196 -28.73 -0.92 27.38
CA GLY A 196 -28.05 -0.59 28.63
C GLY A 196 -26.69 0.09 28.46
N LEU A 197 -26.23 0.32 27.22
CA LEU A 197 -24.99 1.04 26.97
C LEU A 197 -25.16 2.53 27.27
N ASP A 198 -24.11 3.14 27.81
CA ASP A 198 -24.03 4.60 27.93
C ASP A 198 -23.87 5.26 26.55
N GLU A 199 -24.38 6.48 26.37
CA GLU A 199 -24.35 7.19 25.08
C GLU A 199 -22.91 7.40 24.54
N THR A 200 -21.89 7.39 25.42
CA THR A 200 -20.48 7.46 25.04
C THR A 200 -19.91 6.14 24.51
N GLN A 201 -20.66 5.05 24.60
CA GLN A 201 -20.24 3.73 24.14
C GLN A 201 -20.80 3.45 22.73
N SER A 202 -19.95 2.95 21.84
CA SER A 202 -20.37 2.61 20.48
C SER A 202 -21.10 1.27 20.44
N VAL A 203 -22.39 1.32 20.06
CA VAL A 203 -23.20 0.14 19.74
C VAL A 203 -22.52 -0.69 18.65
N ILE A 204 -22.02 -0.03 17.60
CA ILE A 204 -21.38 -0.68 16.45
C ILE A 204 -20.13 -1.46 16.90
N GLN A 205 -19.26 -0.85 17.73
CA GLN A 205 -18.07 -1.50 18.28
C GLN A 205 -18.41 -2.64 19.23
N THR A 206 -19.48 -2.52 20.00
CA THR A 206 -19.96 -3.57 20.91
C THR A 206 -20.44 -4.79 20.12
N VAL A 207 -21.25 -4.57 19.09
CA VAL A 207 -21.71 -5.63 18.18
C VAL A 207 -20.53 -6.28 17.45
N HIS A 208 -19.58 -5.50 16.93
CA HIS A 208 -18.36 -6.03 16.30
C HIS A 208 -17.56 -6.95 17.23
N THR A 209 -17.43 -6.54 18.50
CA THR A 209 -16.68 -7.29 19.52
C THR A 209 -17.39 -8.61 19.84
N TYR A 210 -18.71 -8.60 19.97
CA TYR A 210 -19.52 -9.80 20.13
C TYR A 210 -19.39 -10.75 18.92
N MET A 211 -19.54 -10.24 17.69
CA MET A 211 -19.40 -11.03 16.45
C MET A 211 -18.02 -11.70 16.35
N SER A 212 -16.98 -10.93 16.65
CA SER A 212 -15.60 -11.42 16.66
C SER A 212 -15.37 -12.48 17.74
N GLY A 213 -15.93 -12.27 18.94
CA GLY A 213 -15.88 -13.22 20.04
C GLY A 213 -16.54 -14.55 19.70
N LYS A 214 -17.76 -14.52 19.14
CA LYS A 214 -18.50 -15.72 18.70
C LYS A 214 -17.76 -16.49 17.61
N GLY A 215 -17.15 -15.78 16.65
CA GLY A 215 -16.28 -16.40 15.64
C GLY A 215 -15.08 -17.11 16.26
N ASN A 216 -14.39 -16.46 17.21
CA ASN A 216 -13.26 -17.05 17.91
C ASN A 216 -13.66 -18.26 18.77
N GLN A 217 -14.80 -18.19 19.47
CA GLN A 217 -15.33 -19.32 20.23
C GLN A 217 -15.62 -20.51 19.32
N THR A 218 -16.30 -20.28 18.20
CA THR A 218 -16.62 -21.33 17.20
C THR A 218 -15.35 -21.96 16.65
N MET A 219 -14.31 -21.17 16.33
CA MET A 219 -13.03 -21.71 15.87
C MET A 219 -12.23 -22.40 16.98
N SER A 220 -12.47 -22.04 18.24
CA SER A 220 -11.78 -22.63 19.39
C SER A 220 -12.38 -23.96 19.84
N ASP A 221 -13.66 -24.17 19.54
CA ASP A 221 -14.42 -25.40 19.81
C ASP A 221 -13.71 -26.63 19.23
N LEU A 222 -13.58 -27.67 20.04
CA LEU A 222 -12.88 -28.90 19.67
C LEU A 222 -13.60 -29.64 18.54
N GLY A 223 -14.94 -29.70 18.59
CA GLY A 223 -15.74 -30.35 17.55
C GLY A 223 -15.61 -29.65 16.20
N TRP A 224 -15.63 -28.32 16.19
CA TRP A 224 -15.38 -27.55 14.97
C TRP A 224 -13.96 -27.76 14.44
N LYS A 225 -12.93 -27.69 15.30
CA LYS A 225 -11.54 -27.93 14.90
C LYS A 225 -11.34 -29.28 14.27
N GLU A 226 -11.94 -30.33 14.84
CA GLU A 226 -11.75 -31.71 14.36
C GLU A 226 -12.52 -32.03 13.09
N THR A 227 -13.61 -31.33 12.80
CA THR A 227 -14.44 -31.57 11.62
C THR A 227 -14.17 -30.51 10.54
N LYS A 228 -14.92 -29.40 10.59
CA LYS A 228 -14.88 -28.32 9.59
C LYS A 228 -13.52 -27.62 9.55
N GLY A 229 -12.85 -27.49 10.70
CA GLY A 229 -11.53 -26.89 10.81
C GLY A 229 -10.46 -27.70 10.08
N LYS A 230 -10.41 -29.02 10.29
CA LYS A 230 -9.52 -29.94 9.55
C LYS A 230 -9.83 -29.94 8.06
N GLU A 231 -11.10 -29.97 7.67
CA GLU A 231 -11.51 -29.94 6.26
C GLU A 231 -11.13 -28.63 5.57
N ALA A 232 -11.37 -27.49 6.23
CA ALA A 232 -10.96 -26.18 5.72
C ALA A 232 -9.44 -26.05 5.62
N ALA A 233 -8.70 -26.57 6.60
CA ALA A 233 -7.24 -26.63 6.57
C ALA A 233 -6.73 -27.50 5.42
N ALA A 234 -7.36 -28.67 5.19
CA ALA A 234 -7.03 -29.55 4.07
C ALA A 234 -7.32 -28.90 2.71
N LYS A 235 -8.50 -28.29 2.53
CA LYS A 235 -8.86 -27.54 1.31
C LYS A 235 -7.89 -26.39 1.04
N ARG A 236 -7.51 -25.66 2.08
CA ARG A 236 -6.50 -24.59 1.97
C ARG A 236 -5.14 -25.15 1.58
N LEU A 237 -4.72 -26.25 2.19
CA LEU A 237 -3.45 -26.90 1.86
C LEU A 237 -3.46 -27.40 0.41
N GLN A 238 -4.55 -27.99 -0.04
CA GLN A 238 -4.72 -28.45 -1.42
C GLN A 238 -4.64 -27.28 -2.41
N THR A 239 -5.35 -26.18 -2.13
CA THR A 239 -5.30 -24.96 -2.94
C THR A 239 -3.89 -24.36 -2.98
N MET A 240 -3.20 -24.32 -1.84
CA MET A 240 -1.82 -23.80 -1.78
C MET A 240 -0.80 -24.74 -2.43
N SER A 241 -1.11 -26.04 -2.53
CA SER A 241 -0.24 -27.04 -3.14
C SER A 241 -0.42 -27.13 -4.65
N ASP A 242 -1.57 -26.70 -5.16
CA ASP A 242 -1.89 -26.60 -6.59
C ASP A 242 -0.79 -25.81 -7.35
N PRO A 243 -0.09 -26.43 -8.31
CA PRO A 243 0.93 -25.78 -9.12
C PRO A 243 0.42 -24.52 -9.83
N LEU A 244 -0.81 -24.54 -10.35
CA LEU A 244 -1.40 -23.41 -11.06
C LEU A 244 -1.63 -22.23 -10.12
N TYR A 245 -2.11 -22.51 -8.89
CA TYR A 245 -2.24 -21.47 -7.86
C TYR A 245 -0.87 -20.92 -7.49
N LYS A 246 0.13 -21.76 -7.23
CA LYS A 246 1.50 -21.33 -6.88
C LYS A 246 2.08 -20.39 -7.93
N GLU A 247 1.94 -20.70 -9.21
CA GLU A 247 2.53 -19.90 -10.29
C GLU A 247 1.79 -18.60 -10.57
N THR A 248 0.49 -18.52 -10.30
CA THR A 248 -0.32 -17.33 -10.57
C THR A 248 -0.57 -16.51 -9.30
N LYS A 249 -1.68 -16.79 -8.61
CA LYS A 249 -2.14 -16.06 -7.42
C LYS A 249 -1.20 -16.22 -6.22
N GLY A 250 -0.52 -17.35 -6.10
CA GLY A 250 0.44 -17.67 -5.04
C GLY A 250 1.67 -16.79 -5.09
N LYS A 251 2.33 -16.66 -6.26
CA LYS A 251 3.44 -15.73 -6.48
C LYS A 251 3.02 -14.27 -6.21
N GLU A 252 1.85 -13.86 -6.71
CA GLU A 252 1.33 -12.50 -6.48
C GLU A 252 1.02 -12.24 -5.00
N ALA A 253 0.37 -13.18 -4.32
CA ALA A 253 0.08 -13.08 -2.89
C ALA A 253 1.35 -13.07 -2.04
N ALA A 254 2.34 -13.90 -2.39
CA ALA A 254 3.65 -13.90 -1.74
C ALA A 254 4.38 -12.57 -1.94
N ALA A 255 4.36 -12.01 -3.15
CA ALA A 255 4.93 -10.71 -3.45
C ALA A 255 4.21 -9.59 -2.67
N LYS A 256 2.87 -9.57 -2.66
CA LYS A 256 2.07 -8.62 -1.88
C LYS A 256 2.33 -8.74 -0.37
N GLN A 257 2.47 -9.96 0.14
CA GLN A 257 2.77 -10.19 1.55
C GLN A 257 4.20 -9.75 1.89
N SER A 258 5.17 -10.00 1.01
CA SER A 258 6.54 -9.52 1.14
C SER A 258 6.57 -8.00 1.16
N GLN A 259 5.87 -7.33 0.23
CA GLN A 259 5.73 -5.87 0.20
C GLN A 259 5.07 -5.31 1.47
N LYS A 260 3.95 -5.89 1.93
CA LYS A 260 3.31 -5.48 3.19
C LYS A 260 4.25 -5.63 4.39
N THR A 261 4.98 -6.73 4.43
CA THR A 261 5.96 -7.00 5.49
C THR A 261 7.11 -6.00 5.44
N ALA A 262 7.63 -5.70 4.25
CA ALA A 262 8.67 -4.69 4.04
C ALA A 262 8.18 -3.28 4.42
N ALA A 263 6.96 -2.90 4.04
CA ALA A 263 6.35 -1.62 4.39
C ALA A 263 6.17 -1.46 5.91
N LYS A 264 5.61 -2.47 6.58
CA LYS A 264 5.47 -2.48 8.05
C LYS A 264 6.83 -2.40 8.76
N ARG A 265 7.85 -3.08 8.22
CA ARG A 265 9.23 -3.02 8.73
C ARG A 265 9.81 -1.62 8.57
N ALA A 266 9.64 -1.00 7.40
CA ALA A 266 10.10 0.37 7.13
C ALA A 266 9.41 1.39 8.04
N GLU A 267 8.10 1.26 8.25
CA GLU A 267 7.34 2.09 9.18
C GLU A 267 7.85 1.94 10.63
N THR A 268 8.08 0.71 11.08
CA THR A 268 8.60 0.44 12.43
C THR A 268 9.99 1.05 12.62
N TRP A 269 10.87 0.95 11.60
CA TRP A 269 12.18 1.58 11.62
C TRP A 269 12.09 3.11 11.63
N SER A 270 11.21 3.69 10.81
CA SER A 270 10.99 5.14 10.79
C SER A 270 10.54 5.64 12.15
N ARG A 271 9.60 4.96 12.81
CA ARG A 271 9.16 5.30 14.17
C ARG A 271 10.30 5.19 15.20
N PHE A 272 11.10 4.13 15.12
CA PHE A 272 12.28 3.97 16.00
C PHE A 272 13.29 5.09 15.77
N TYR A 273 13.67 5.35 14.52
CA TYR A 273 14.70 6.33 14.18
C TYR A 273 14.26 7.75 14.52
N ASN A 274 12.99 8.09 14.30
CA ASN A 274 12.43 9.41 14.62
C ASN A 274 12.03 9.57 16.09
N ASN A 275 12.24 8.57 16.94
CA ASN A 275 11.99 8.68 18.37
C ASN A 275 12.91 9.75 18.99
N ALA A 276 12.35 10.59 19.87
CA ALA A 276 13.08 11.71 20.47
C ALA A 276 14.32 11.28 21.27
N GLU A 277 14.26 10.16 22.00
CA GLU A 277 15.40 9.63 22.75
C GLU A 277 16.50 9.10 21.82
N VAL A 278 16.10 8.48 20.71
CA VAL A 278 17.04 8.02 19.68
C VAL A 278 17.72 9.21 19.01
N GLN A 279 16.97 10.25 18.68
CA GLN A 279 17.53 11.48 18.12
C GLN A 279 18.44 12.22 19.12
N ALA A 280 18.08 12.25 20.41
CA ALA A 280 18.93 12.81 21.45
C ALA A 280 20.26 12.05 21.57
N PHE A 281 20.20 10.71 21.62
CA PHE A 281 21.39 9.84 21.65
C PHE A 281 22.27 10.00 20.40
N LEU A 282 21.66 10.18 19.22
CA LEU A 282 22.39 10.42 17.97
C LEU A 282 23.08 11.80 17.93
N LYS A 283 22.61 12.77 18.72
CA LYS A 283 23.18 14.11 18.85
C LYS A 283 24.22 14.22 19.98
N THR A 284 24.28 13.26 20.91
CA THR A 284 25.27 13.26 21.99
C THR A 284 26.70 13.27 21.43
N PRO A 285 27.55 14.23 21.82
CA PRO A 285 28.94 14.31 21.39
C PRO A 285 29.72 13.02 21.66
N ARG A 286 30.56 12.63 20.70
CA ARG A 286 31.28 11.34 20.72
C ARG A 286 32.19 11.15 21.93
N ASN A 287 32.69 12.25 22.50
CA ASN A 287 33.55 12.29 23.69
C ASN A 287 32.77 12.08 25.00
N GLU A 288 31.46 12.26 25.00
CA GLU A 288 30.58 12.01 26.15
C GLU A 288 30.10 10.56 26.22
N LEU A 289 30.33 9.79 25.15
CA LEU A 289 29.91 8.40 25.04
C LEU A 289 31.06 7.42 25.33
N ASP A 290 30.73 6.36 26.05
CA ASP A 290 31.66 5.25 26.22
C ASP A 290 31.93 4.51 24.88
N CYS A 291 32.92 3.62 24.85
CA CYS A 291 33.29 2.89 23.63
C CYS A 291 32.12 2.05 23.06
N ARG A 292 31.29 1.47 23.93
CA ARG A 292 30.15 0.63 23.54
C ARG A 292 29.05 1.49 22.94
N GLU A 293 28.76 2.64 23.53
CA GLU A 293 27.77 3.60 23.08
C GLU A 293 28.17 4.26 21.77
N ARG A 294 29.44 4.61 21.57
CA ARG A 294 29.95 5.07 20.27
C ARG A 294 29.71 4.05 19.16
N ARG A 295 29.91 2.76 19.45
CA ARG A 295 29.62 1.69 18.49
C ARG A 295 28.13 1.55 18.21
N LYS A 296 27.27 1.70 19.23
CA LYS A 296 25.80 1.73 19.05
C LYS A 296 25.38 2.91 18.17
N GLN A 297 25.88 4.11 18.48
CA GLN A 297 25.58 5.34 17.75
C GLN A 297 25.99 5.22 16.27
N ALA A 298 27.20 4.73 15.99
CA ALA A 298 27.67 4.50 14.63
C ALA A 298 26.81 3.49 13.85
N ASN A 299 26.38 2.39 14.49
CA ASN A 299 25.52 1.40 13.86
C ASN A 299 24.14 1.97 13.51
N ILE A 300 23.54 2.76 14.41
CA ILE A 300 22.23 3.39 14.18
C ILE A 300 22.33 4.43 13.04
N GLN A 301 23.39 5.25 13.01
CA GLN A 301 23.63 6.22 11.93
C GLN A 301 23.82 5.55 10.57
N LEU A 302 24.62 4.47 10.51
CA LEU A 302 24.84 3.70 9.28
C LEU A 302 23.52 3.16 8.72
N LEU A 303 22.65 2.66 9.59
CA LEU A 303 21.34 2.12 9.21
C LEU A 303 20.31 3.19 8.85
N GLY A 304 20.42 4.39 9.46
CA GLY A 304 19.58 5.55 9.16
C GLY A 304 19.88 6.19 7.81
N ASN A 305 21.18 6.30 7.46
CA ASN A 305 21.64 6.98 6.25
C ASN A 305 21.52 6.13 4.97
N SER A 306 21.24 4.84 5.09
CA SER A 306 21.05 3.97 3.93
C SER A 306 19.71 4.27 3.24
N THR A 307 19.73 4.74 2.00
CA THR A 307 18.50 4.90 1.18
C THR A 307 18.09 3.60 0.48
N ASP A 308 18.86 2.52 0.62
CA ASP A 308 18.60 1.26 -0.07
C ASP A 308 17.48 0.45 0.60
N ALA A 309 16.53 0.03 -0.23
CA ALA A 309 15.41 -0.83 0.14
C ALA A 309 15.69 -2.32 -0.07
N THR A 310 16.97 -2.74 -0.04
CA THR A 310 17.31 -4.15 -0.23
C THR A 310 16.94 -5.00 1.00
N GLU A 311 16.54 -6.25 0.77
CA GLU A 311 16.05 -7.17 1.81
C GLU A 311 17.10 -7.41 2.91
N ALA A 312 18.39 -7.41 2.57
CA ALA A 312 19.49 -7.52 3.52
C ALA A 312 19.51 -6.34 4.50
N ILE A 313 19.40 -5.10 4.01
CA ILE A 313 19.42 -3.88 4.84
C ILE A 313 18.17 -3.79 5.71
N VAL A 314 17.01 -4.14 5.15
CA VAL A 314 15.76 -4.25 5.92
C VAL A 314 15.91 -5.29 7.04
N THR A 315 16.56 -6.42 6.78
CA THR A 315 16.82 -7.46 7.79
C THR A 315 17.76 -6.95 8.88
N THR A 316 18.86 -6.28 8.53
CA THR A 316 19.80 -5.68 9.50
C THR A 316 19.13 -4.59 10.36
N ARG A 317 18.28 -3.74 9.77
CA ARG A 317 17.46 -2.76 10.51
C ARG A 317 16.55 -3.43 11.54
N ASN A 318 15.89 -4.52 11.16
CA ASN A 318 15.03 -5.27 12.09
C ASN A 318 15.82 -5.94 13.21
N GLU A 319 17.00 -6.47 12.92
CA GLU A 319 17.88 -6.98 13.97
C GLU A 319 18.32 -5.88 14.92
N ALA A 320 18.59 -4.67 14.43
CA ALA A 320 18.87 -3.53 15.29
C ALA A 320 17.66 -3.20 16.18
N ILE A 321 16.43 -3.12 15.64
CA ILE A 321 15.21 -2.91 16.47
C ILE A 321 15.05 -4.03 17.51
N LYS A 322 15.33 -5.28 17.15
CA LYS A 322 15.27 -6.40 18.12
C LYS A 322 16.37 -6.32 19.17
N ARG A 323 17.53 -5.78 18.81
CA ARG A 323 18.68 -5.61 19.70
C ARG A 323 18.57 -4.37 20.57
N TYR A 324 17.75 -3.38 20.22
CA TYR A 324 17.65 -2.11 20.94
C TYR A 324 16.19 -1.71 21.18
N SER A 325 15.84 -1.42 22.44
CA SER A 325 14.53 -0.87 22.79
C SER A 325 14.64 0.49 23.44
N VAL A 326 13.64 1.34 23.22
CA VAL A 326 13.42 2.59 23.94
C VAL A 326 12.59 2.28 25.20
N LYS A 327 13.03 2.76 26.36
CA LYS A 327 12.31 2.70 27.64
C LYS A 327 12.50 4.03 28.35
N GLU A 328 11.62 4.38 29.29
CA GLU A 328 11.83 5.54 30.17
C GLU A 328 13.26 5.49 30.76
N GLY A 329 14.10 6.46 30.38
CA GLY A 329 15.51 6.53 30.79
C GLY A 329 16.55 6.09 29.74
N GLY A 330 16.17 5.78 28.49
CA GLY A 330 17.11 5.68 27.36
C GLY A 330 17.12 4.36 26.57
N ILE A 331 18.08 4.22 25.65
CA ILE A 331 18.17 3.09 24.71
C ILE A 331 18.88 1.89 25.34
N THR A 332 18.13 0.82 25.60
CA THR A 332 18.66 -0.41 26.19
C THR A 332 18.91 -1.50 25.14
N LEU A 333 19.97 -2.28 25.33
CA LEU A 333 20.22 -3.49 24.53
C LEU A 333 19.26 -4.59 24.98
N VAL A 334 18.41 -5.06 24.08
CA VAL A 334 17.55 -6.24 24.25
C VAL A 334 18.23 -7.42 23.60
N MET A 335 18.63 -8.43 24.39
CA MET A 335 19.10 -9.68 23.81
C MET A 335 17.92 -10.57 23.41
N PRO A 336 17.73 -10.91 22.13
CA PRO A 336 16.68 -11.83 21.73
C PRO A 336 17.03 -13.25 22.22
N GLY A 337 16.16 -13.87 23.03
CA GLY A 337 16.18 -15.33 23.26
C GLY A 337 16.60 -15.86 24.65
N VAL A 338 17.15 -15.04 25.55
CA VAL A 338 17.70 -15.58 26.82
C VAL A 338 16.62 -15.96 27.87
N LYS A 339 15.37 -15.53 27.68
CA LYS A 339 14.28 -15.81 28.63
C LYS A 339 13.72 -17.24 28.60
N ARG A 340 14.10 -18.08 27.62
CA ARG A 340 13.57 -19.47 27.48
C ARG A 340 14.63 -20.58 27.53
N LEU A 341 15.91 -20.22 27.71
CA LEU A 341 16.97 -21.21 27.78
C LEU A 341 17.06 -21.79 29.20
N ASN A 342 17.10 -23.12 29.30
CA ASN A 342 17.37 -23.81 30.56
C ASN A 342 18.80 -23.49 31.03
N ALA A 343 19.14 -23.84 32.26
CA ALA A 343 20.44 -23.53 32.85
C ALA A 343 21.62 -24.14 32.06
N ALA A 344 21.43 -25.32 31.47
CA ALA A 344 22.45 -26.02 30.68
C ALA A 344 22.74 -25.29 29.36
N ASP A 345 21.70 -24.85 28.65
CA ASP A 345 21.85 -24.11 27.39
C ASP A 345 22.48 -22.73 27.62
N LYS A 346 22.16 -22.08 28.76
CA LYS A 346 22.83 -20.84 29.18
C LYS A 346 24.31 -21.06 29.46
N ALA A 347 24.66 -22.14 30.16
CA ALA A 347 26.05 -22.49 30.45
C ALA A 347 26.83 -22.81 29.17
N ALA A 348 26.24 -23.55 28.23
CA ALA A 348 26.85 -23.87 26.94
C ALA A 348 27.10 -22.61 26.08
N LEU A 349 26.14 -21.67 26.06
CA LEU A 349 26.30 -20.39 25.37
C LEU A 349 27.39 -19.51 25.99
N ILE A 350 27.49 -19.50 27.33
CA ILE A 350 28.55 -18.76 28.04
C ILE A 350 29.93 -19.39 27.75
N ALA A 351 30.03 -20.72 27.78
CA ALA A 351 31.27 -21.42 27.47
C ALA A 351 31.73 -21.14 26.03
N LYS A 352 30.81 -21.22 25.06
CA LYS A 352 31.10 -20.92 23.65
C LYS A 352 31.48 -19.46 23.42
N ALA A 353 30.84 -18.53 24.13
CA ALA A 353 31.19 -17.11 24.07
C ALA A 353 32.58 -16.83 24.68
N LYS A 354 32.95 -17.56 25.74
CA LYS A 354 34.26 -17.47 26.38
C LYS A 354 35.36 -18.00 25.46
N GLU A 355 35.14 -19.15 24.84
CA GLU A 355 36.05 -19.74 23.85
C GLU A 355 36.26 -18.82 22.64
N GLN A 356 35.19 -18.20 22.12
CA GLN A 356 35.28 -17.22 21.04
C GLN A 356 36.03 -15.94 21.45
N TRP A 357 35.87 -15.50 22.69
CA TRP A 357 36.58 -14.33 23.21
C TRP A 357 38.08 -14.61 23.42
N GLU A 358 38.43 -15.80 23.92
CA GLU A 358 39.81 -16.26 24.06
C GLU A 358 40.49 -16.41 22.69
N ALA A 359 39.80 -16.98 21.70
CA ALA A 359 40.29 -17.06 20.32
C ALA A 359 40.52 -15.66 19.69
N GLN A 360 39.61 -14.71 19.93
CA GLN A 360 39.78 -13.33 19.46
C GLN A 360 40.93 -12.59 20.15
N GLN A 361 41.19 -12.87 21.44
CA GLN A 361 42.34 -12.30 22.14
C GLN A 361 43.65 -12.81 21.56
N GLN A 362 43.72 -14.11 21.26
CA GLN A 362 44.89 -14.76 20.67
C GLN A 362 45.18 -14.22 19.26
N GLU A 363 44.14 -14.11 18.42
CA GLU A 363 44.24 -13.53 17.07
C GLU A 363 44.62 -12.03 17.11
N SER A 364 44.11 -11.27 18.09
CA SER A 364 44.51 -9.85 18.26
C SER A 364 45.95 -9.69 18.74
N GLY A 365 46.44 -10.64 19.56
CA GLY A 365 47.82 -10.69 20.03
C GLY A 365 48.80 -10.96 18.89
N GLU A 366 48.49 -11.95 18.05
CA GLU A 366 49.27 -12.27 16.85
C GLU A 366 49.30 -11.11 15.84
N LYS A 367 48.16 -10.45 15.65
CA LYS A 367 48.05 -9.29 14.75
C LYS A 367 48.85 -8.09 15.25
N LYS A 368 48.84 -7.81 16.56
CA LYS A 368 49.68 -6.77 17.17
C LYS A 368 51.18 -7.07 17.04
N LEU A 369 51.56 -8.34 17.16
CA LEU A 369 52.95 -8.78 16.96
C LEU A 369 53.38 -8.58 15.49
N ALA A 370 52.54 -8.97 14.54
CA ALA A 370 52.78 -8.78 13.11
C ALA A 370 52.89 -7.29 12.73
N ASP A 371 52.01 -6.44 13.25
CA ASP A 371 52.06 -4.98 13.03
C ASP A 371 53.31 -4.34 13.64
N SER A 372 53.77 -4.83 14.81
CA SER A 372 55.02 -4.38 15.43
C SER A 372 56.24 -4.75 14.57
N PHE A 373 56.28 -5.97 14.04
CA PHE A 373 57.32 -6.41 13.11
C PHE A 373 57.32 -5.60 11.81
N ALA A 374 56.14 -5.33 11.24
CA ALA A 374 56.01 -4.52 10.03
C ALA A 374 56.50 -3.08 10.27
N ARG A 375 56.16 -2.46 11.40
CA ARG A 375 56.62 -1.11 11.78
C ARG A 375 58.14 -1.06 11.98
N LYS A 376 58.73 -2.07 12.61
CA LYS A 376 60.19 -2.15 12.79
C LYS A 376 60.91 -2.27 11.44
N LYS A 377 60.40 -3.10 10.53
CA LYS A 377 60.93 -3.24 9.17
C LYS A 377 60.83 -1.95 8.36
N LEU A 378 59.75 -1.19 8.54
CA LEU A 378 59.56 0.12 7.91
C LEU A 378 60.54 1.17 8.47
N ALA A 379 60.74 1.18 9.79
CA ALA A 379 61.70 2.07 10.46
C ALA A 379 63.15 1.79 10.01
N ASP A 380 63.54 0.51 9.91
CA ASP A 380 64.86 0.11 9.42
C ASP A 380 65.08 0.52 7.95
N SER A 381 64.05 0.40 7.11
CA SER A 381 64.08 0.88 5.72
C SER A 381 64.27 2.40 5.65
N PHE A 382 63.57 3.14 6.51
CA PHE A 382 63.67 4.60 6.57
C PHE A 382 65.05 5.06 7.05
N ALA A 383 65.62 4.38 8.05
CA ALA A 383 66.98 4.64 8.55
C ALA A 383 68.04 4.39 7.47
N ARG A 384 67.92 3.29 6.70
CA ARG A 384 68.82 2.99 5.58
C ARG A 384 68.74 4.05 4.48
N LYS A 385 67.54 4.51 4.14
CA LYS A 385 67.34 5.57 3.13
C LYS A 385 67.95 6.90 3.59
N LYS A 386 67.76 7.27 4.85
CA LYS A 386 68.35 8.49 5.42
C LYS A 386 69.89 8.42 5.46
N LEU A 387 70.46 7.24 5.75
CA LEU A 387 71.91 7.04 5.71
C LEU A 387 72.47 7.16 4.28
N ALA A 388 71.77 6.60 3.28
CA ALA A 388 72.14 6.73 1.88
C ALA A 388 72.13 8.19 1.40
N ASP A 389 71.10 8.95 1.79
CA ASP A 389 71.01 10.39 1.48
C ASP A 389 72.15 11.19 2.12
N LEU A 390 72.52 10.88 3.37
CA LEU A 390 73.63 11.53 4.05
C LEU A 390 74.99 11.21 3.39
N LEU A 391 75.21 9.96 2.98
CA LEU A 391 76.42 9.57 2.25
C LEU A 391 76.51 10.23 0.87
N THR A 392 75.36 10.38 0.19
CA THR A 392 75.30 11.08 -1.11
C THR A 392 75.60 12.57 -0.96
N ARG A 393 75.05 13.22 0.07
CA ARG A 393 75.36 14.62 0.39
C ARG A 393 76.81 14.82 0.77
N LYS A 394 77.40 13.91 1.55
CA LYS A 394 78.82 13.98 1.91
C LYS A 394 79.72 13.88 0.67
N ARG A 395 79.44 12.94 -0.25
CA ARG A 395 80.17 12.85 -1.53
C ARG A 395 80.05 14.12 -2.38
N LEU A 396 78.88 14.76 -2.41
CA LEU A 396 78.70 16.02 -3.13
C LEU A 396 79.49 17.17 -2.51
N VAL A 397 79.57 17.24 -1.17
CA VAL A 397 80.38 18.24 -0.46
C VAL A 397 81.88 17.98 -0.70
N ASP A 398 82.33 16.73 -0.62
CA ASP A 398 83.73 16.37 -0.89
C ASP A 398 84.11 16.68 -2.35
N LEU A 399 83.20 16.46 -3.30
CA LEU A 399 83.39 16.85 -4.71
C LEU A 399 83.49 18.37 -4.88
N PHE A 400 82.66 19.13 -4.14
CA PHE A 400 82.67 20.60 -4.18
C PHE A 400 83.96 21.19 -3.60
N ILE A 401 84.51 20.57 -2.54
CA ILE A 401 85.79 20.98 -1.95
C ILE A 401 86.95 20.71 -2.91
N VAL A 402 86.95 19.57 -3.62
CA VAL A 402 87.97 19.27 -4.64
C VAL A 402 87.91 20.25 -5.82
N PHE A 403 86.71 20.62 -6.27
CA PHE A 403 86.54 21.62 -7.34
C PHE A 403 86.87 23.06 -6.91
N SER A 404 86.93 23.36 -5.61
CA SER A 404 87.30 24.69 -5.10
C SER A 404 88.79 24.81 -4.79
N ALA A 405 89.57 23.73 -4.94
CA ALA A 405 91.01 23.67 -4.67
C ALA A 405 91.87 23.43 -5.94
N CYS A 406 91.23 23.43 -7.12
CA CYS A 406 91.87 23.55 -8.44
C CYS A 406 91.52 24.92 -9.02
#